data_AF-A0A6A0A962-F1
#
_entry.id   AF-A0A6A0A962-F1
#
_cell.length_a   1.000
_cell.length_b   1.000
_cell.length_c   1.000
_cell.angle_alpha   90.00
_cell.angle_beta   90.00
_cell.angle_gamma   90.00
#
_symmetry.space_group_name_H-M   'P 1'
#
loop_
_entity.id
_entity.type
_entity.pdbx_description
1 polymer ?
#
loop_
_entity_poly.entity_id
_entity_poly.type
_entity_poly.pdbx_seq_one_letter_code
_entity_poly.pdbx_strand_id
1 'polypeptide(L)'
;MRLLAGTKGSHIPYRESKLTRLLQPSLEGNAQVVLLATISPLAMAVAESESTLDFMAQAKRVTTHATVSASTAVWSVWGVPALTEGLSGVPTGTAA
;
A
#
# COMPACT_ATOMS: atom_id res chain seq x y z
N MET A 1 2.53 3.52 -22.18
CA MET A 1 3.14 3.61 -20.83
C MET A 1 4.07 2.41 -20.60
N ARG A 2 5.39 2.61 -20.66
CA ARG A 2 6.43 1.54 -20.68
C ARG A 2 7.26 1.48 -19.39
N LEU A 3 6.82 2.17 -18.33
CA LEU A 3 7.69 2.60 -17.23
C LEU A 3 7.89 1.56 -16.12
N LEU A 4 7.11 0.48 -16.09
CA LEU A 4 7.16 -0.53 -15.02
C LEU A 4 7.82 -1.85 -15.46
N ALA A 5 8.13 -1.99 -16.75
CA ALA A 5 8.83 -3.17 -17.31
C ALA A 5 10.34 -2.92 -17.45
N GLY A 6 10.92 -2.10 -16.55
CA GLY A 6 12.35 -1.87 -16.50
C GLY A 6 13.05 -3.06 -15.87
N THR A 7 14.00 -3.63 -16.59
CA THR A 7 14.97 -4.61 -16.06
C THR A 7 15.54 -4.13 -14.72
N LYS A 8 15.71 -5.03 -13.75
CA LYS A 8 16.28 -4.74 -12.42
C LYS A 8 17.52 -3.83 -12.56
N GLY A 9 17.39 -2.55 -12.21
CA GLY A 9 18.44 -1.52 -12.38
C GLY A 9 18.09 -0.34 -13.29
N SER A 10 16.96 -0.35 -14.00
CA SER A 10 16.48 0.81 -14.77
C SER A 10 15.84 1.86 -13.85
N HIS A 11 16.18 3.13 -14.05
CA HIS A 11 15.59 4.26 -13.31
C HIS A 11 14.06 4.26 -13.48
N ILE A 12 13.32 4.09 -12.39
CA ILE A 12 11.87 4.21 -12.40
C ILE A 12 11.54 5.70 -12.24
N PRO A 13 10.85 6.33 -13.20
CA PRO A 13 10.72 7.78 -13.26
C PRO A 13 9.61 8.32 -12.33
N TYR A 14 9.72 8.10 -11.02
CA TYR A 14 8.83 8.73 -10.04
C TYR A 14 8.92 10.26 -10.05
N ARG A 15 9.99 10.80 -10.64
CA ARG A 15 10.31 12.23 -10.72
C ARG A 15 9.57 12.97 -11.85
N GLU A 16 8.98 12.27 -12.81
CA GLU A 16 8.30 12.90 -13.96
C GLU A 16 7.00 13.61 -13.57
N SER A 17 6.36 13.21 -12.47
CA SER A 17 5.19 13.91 -11.95
C SER A 17 5.24 14.12 -10.43
N LYS A 18 4.64 15.22 -9.97
CA LYS A 18 4.51 15.50 -8.53
C LYS A 18 3.66 14.42 -7.83
N LEU A 19 2.66 13.87 -8.51
CA LEU A 19 1.78 12.81 -7.99
C LEU A 19 2.59 11.53 -7.73
N THR A 20 3.33 11.03 -8.74
CA THR A 20 4.14 9.81 -8.60
C THR A 20 5.28 9.96 -7.60
N ARG A 21 5.73 11.20 -7.34
CA ARG A 21 6.72 11.49 -6.30
C ARG A 21 6.14 11.38 -4.89
N LEU A 22 4.89 11.80 -4.70
CA LEU A 22 4.20 11.65 -3.42
C LEU A 22 3.81 10.18 -3.17
N LEU A 23 3.42 9.45 -4.22
CA LEU A 23 3.09 8.03 -4.15
C LEU A 23 4.31 7.10 -4.17
N GLN A 24 5.51 7.65 -4.32
CA GLN A 24 6.77 6.90 -4.35
C GLN A 24 6.88 5.86 -3.20
N PRO A 25 6.71 6.25 -1.90
CA PRO A 25 6.76 5.28 -0.81
C PRO A 25 5.66 4.22 -0.87
N SER A 26 4.51 4.53 -1.48
CA SER A 26 3.42 3.56 -1.63
C SER A 26 3.67 2.54 -2.75
N LEU A 27 4.33 2.95 -3.83
CA LEU A 27 4.58 2.09 -5.01
C LEU A 27 5.83 1.20 -4.87
N GLU A 28 6.78 1.59 -4.02
CA GLU A 28 8.07 0.90 -3.86
C GLU A 28 8.34 0.37 -2.45
N GLY A 29 7.58 0.84 -1.47
CA GLY A 29 7.89 0.65 -0.06
C GLY A 29 6.87 -0.22 0.67
N ASN A 30 6.75 0.07 1.96
CA ASN A 30 5.84 -0.61 2.86
C ASN A 30 4.42 -0.01 2.74
N ALA A 31 3.69 -0.44 1.71
CA ALA A 31 2.29 -0.07 1.55
C ALA A 31 1.49 -1.15 0.81
N GLN A 32 0.23 -1.28 1.20
CA GLN A 32 -0.75 -2.04 0.43
C GLN A 32 -1.46 -1.05 -0.52
N VAL A 33 -1.27 -1.24 -1.82
CA VAL A 33 -1.86 -0.37 -2.85
C VAL A 33 -2.95 -1.11 -3.60
N VAL A 34 -4.11 -0.48 -3.75
CA VAL A 34 -5.23 -0.99 -4.54
C VAL A 34 -5.54 0.04 -5.61
N LEU A 35 -5.61 -0.41 -6.87
CA LEU A 35 -6.04 0.41 -7.99
C LEU A 35 -7.49 0.07 -8.35
N LEU A 36 -8.31 1.09 -8.56
CA LEU A 36 -9.68 0.97 -9.03
C LEU A 36 -9.79 1.62 -10.42
N ALA A 37 -10.23 0.85 -11.43
CA ALA A 37 -10.55 1.40 -12.74
C ALA A 37 -12.03 1.76 -12.81
N THR A 38 -12.29 3.01 -13.18
CA THR A 38 -13.62 3.50 -13.51
C THR A 38 -13.78 3.47 -15.02
N ILE A 39 -14.47 2.46 -15.53
CA ILE A 39 -14.75 2.29 -16.97
C ILE A 39 -16.17 2.73 -17.31
N SER A 40 -16.35 3.21 -18.53
CA SER A 40 -17.65 3.65 -19.05
C SER A 40 -18.16 2.62 -20.06
N PRO A 41 -19.40 2.11 -19.93
CA PRO A 41 -19.93 1.06 -20.81
C PRO A 41 -20.38 1.57 -22.19
N LEU A 42 -20.18 2.85 -22.51
CA LEU A 42 -20.59 3.42 -23.79
C LEU A 42 -19.69 2.96 -24.94
N ALA A 43 -20.27 2.69 -26.11
CA ALA A 43 -19.55 2.22 -27.30
C ALA A 43 -18.42 3.18 -27.74
N MET A 44 -18.62 4.50 -27.59
CA MET A 44 -17.58 5.50 -27.89
C MET A 44 -16.39 5.48 -26.92
N ALA A 45 -16.59 4.96 -25.71
CA ALA A 45 -15.57 4.92 -24.66
C ALA A 45 -14.81 3.57 -24.62
N VAL A 46 -15.06 2.66 -25.57
CA VAL A 46 -14.46 1.32 -25.59
C VAL A 46 -12.94 1.40 -25.73
N ALA A 47 -12.42 2.26 -26.62
CA ALA A 47 -10.97 2.41 -26.83
C ALA A 47 -10.23 2.93 -25.58
N GLU A 48 -10.83 3.89 -24.87
CA GLU A 48 -10.27 4.42 -23.61
C GLU A 48 -10.39 3.40 -22.47
N SER A 49 -11.48 2.63 -22.45
CA SER A 49 -11.69 1.57 -21.46
C SER A 49 -10.69 0.42 -21.66
N GLU A 50 -10.41 0.02 -22.90
CA GLU A 50 -9.38 -0.96 -23.23
C GLU A 50 -7.99 -0.50 -22.76
N SER A 51 -7.64 0.76 -23.05
CA SER A 51 -6.38 1.36 -22.58
C SER A 51 -6.27 1.39 -21.05
N THR A 52 -7.38 1.64 -20.36
CA THR A 52 -7.43 1.64 -18.88
C THR A 52 -7.25 0.23 -18.31
N LEU A 53 -7.86 -0.78 -18.93
CA LEU A 53 -7.72 -2.18 -18.52
C LEU A 53 -6.30 -2.70 -18.76
N ASP A 54 -5.68 -2.35 -19.89
CA ASP A 54 -4.29 -2.68 -20.18
C ASP A 54 -3.34 -2.06 -19.17
N PHE A 55 -3.58 -0.80 -18.78
CA PHE A 55 -2.82 -0.15 -17.73
C PHE A 55 -2.96 -0.90 -16.39
N MET A 56 -4.18 -1.25 -16.00
CA MET A 56 -4.47 -2.00 -14.77
C MET A 56 -3.82 -3.38 -14.77
N ALA A 57 -3.85 -4.10 -15.90
CA ALA A 57 -3.24 -5.42 -16.05
C ALA A 57 -1.72 -5.36 -15.81
N GLN A 58 -1.07 -4.28 -16.25
CA GLN A 58 0.35 -4.05 -15.98
C GLN A 58 0.61 -3.57 -14.55
N ALA A 59 -0.21 -2.66 -14.03
CA ALA A 59 -0.07 -2.17 -12.66
C ALA A 59 -0.22 -3.30 -11.62
N LYS A 60 -1.06 -4.30 -11.90
CA LYS A 60 -1.21 -5.50 -11.06
C LYS A 60 0.09 -6.30 -10.89
N ARG A 61 1.05 -6.17 -11.82
CA ARG A 61 2.35 -6.85 -11.74
C ARG A 61 3.32 -6.18 -10.77
N VAL A 62 3.00 -4.99 -10.27
CA VAL A 62 3.81 -4.30 -9.26
C VAL A 62 3.59 -4.96 -7.91
N THR A 63 4.63 -5.63 -7.42
CA THR A 63 4.62 -6.26 -6.10
C THR A 63 5.14 -5.28 -5.05
N THR A 64 4.30 -4.86 -4.12
CA THR A 64 4.71 -4.09 -2.94
C THR A 64 4.90 -5.04 -1.75
N HIS A 65 5.83 -4.71 -0.84
CA HIS A 65 6.11 -5.53 0.34
C HIS A 65 5.65 -4.80 1.60
N ALA A 66 4.38 -5.00 1.95
CA ALA A 66 3.79 -4.39 3.13
C ALA A 66 4.18 -5.16 4.41
N THR A 67 4.86 -4.50 5.33
CA THR A 67 5.16 -4.96 6.69
C THR A 67 4.37 -4.12 7.71
N VAL A 68 3.93 -4.70 8.83
CA VAL A 68 3.28 -3.91 9.86
C VAL A 68 4.30 -3.02 10.54
N SER A 69 4.25 -1.70 10.26
CA SER A 69 4.98 -0.69 11.02
C SER A 69 4.30 -0.48 12.38
N ALA A 70 4.41 -1.48 13.27
CA ALA A 70 4.03 -1.29 14.66
C ALA A 70 5.08 -0.38 15.30
N SER A 71 4.73 0.87 15.56
CA SER A 71 5.52 1.67 16.49
C SER A 71 5.51 0.92 17.80
N THR A 72 6.66 0.43 18.25
CA THR A 72 6.84 -0.01 19.63
C THR A 72 6.23 1.07 20.51
N ALA A 73 5.24 0.66 21.30
CA ALA A 73 4.55 1.50 22.25
C ALA A 73 5.60 2.31 23.03
N VAL A 74 5.64 3.63 22.82
CA VAL A 74 6.49 4.59 23.55
C VAL A 74 6.34 4.45 25.07
N TRP A 75 5.19 3.92 25.50
CA TRP A 75 4.88 3.50 26.86
C TRP A 75 5.97 2.60 27.49
N SER A 76 6.66 1.76 26.72
CA SER A 76 7.75 0.92 27.22
C SER A 76 9.07 1.68 27.44
N VAL A 77 9.29 2.78 26.71
CA VAL A 77 10.55 3.56 26.74
C VAL A 77 10.53 4.62 27.83
N TRP A 78 9.37 5.21 28.11
CA TRP A 78 9.27 6.31 29.08
C TRP A 78 8.95 5.87 30.51
N GLY A 79 8.97 4.56 30.78
CA GLY A 79 8.71 4.05 32.13
C GLY A 79 7.44 4.64 32.74
N VAL A 80 6.38 4.81 31.93
CA VAL A 80 5.09 5.29 32.43
C VAL A 80 4.40 4.07 33.03
N PRO A 81 4.29 3.95 34.36
CA PRO A 81 3.60 2.81 34.96
C PRO A 81 2.14 2.87 34.54
N ALA A 82 1.66 1.74 34.02
CA ALA A 82 0.30 1.54 33.55
C ALA A 82 -0.72 1.92 34.63
N LEU A 83 -1.34 3.09 34.52
CA LEU A 83 -2.52 3.48 35.30
C LEU A 83 -3.81 2.95 34.65
N THR A 84 -3.82 1.68 34.23
CA THR A 84 -5.00 1.04 33.62
C THR A 84 -5.46 -0.18 34.41
N GLU A 85 -5.36 -0.16 35.73
CA GLU A 85 -6.21 -1.01 36.57
C GLU A 85 -7.62 -0.43 36.56
N GLY A 86 -8.45 -0.83 35.59
CA GLY A 86 -9.81 -0.28 35.54
C GLY A 86 -10.77 -0.78 34.46
N LEU A 87 -10.38 -1.69 33.56
CA LEU A 87 -11.33 -2.34 32.65
C LEU A 87 -11.09 -3.85 32.66
N SER A 88 -11.86 -4.47 33.54
CA SER A 88 -12.02 -5.90 33.77
C SER A 88 -12.28 -6.70 32.49
N GLY A 89 -11.57 -7.81 32.36
CA GLY A 89 -12.15 -9.06 31.88
C GLY A 89 -11.73 -9.53 30.48
N VAL A 90 -10.57 -10.17 30.39
CA VAL A 90 -10.35 -11.24 29.40
C VAL A 90 -9.69 -12.43 30.12
N PRO A 91 -10.34 -13.61 30.16
CA PRO A 91 -9.82 -14.78 30.88
C PRO A 91 -8.77 -15.49 30.04
N THR A 92 -7.60 -15.76 30.61
CA THR A 92 -6.69 -16.79 30.07
C THR A 92 -6.49 -17.84 31.15
N GLY A 93 -7.29 -18.91 31.05
CA GLY A 93 -7.02 -20.15 31.77
C GLY A 93 -5.75 -20.77 31.21
N THR A 94 -4.68 -20.73 31.99
CA THR A 94 -3.49 -21.56 31.78
C THR A 94 -3.81 -22.95 32.28
N ALA A 95 -4.02 -23.89 31.36
CA ALA A 95 -3.99 -25.32 31.66
C ALA A 95 -2.54 -25.73 32.00
N ALA A 96 -2.45 -26.61 32.99
CA ALA A 96 -1.24 -27.23 33.52
C ALA A 96 -0.46 -28.06 32.49
#